data_AF-A0A377M943-F1
#
_entry.id   AF-A0A377M943-F1
#
_cell.length_a   1.000
_cell.length_b   1.000
_cell.length_c   1.000
_cell.angle_alpha   90.00
_cell.angle_beta   90.00
_cell.angle_gamma   90.00
#
_symmetry.space_group_name_H-M   'P 1'
#
loop_
_entity.id
_entity.type
_entity.pdbx_description
1 polymer ?
#
loop_
_entity_poly.entity_id
_entity_poly.type
_entity_poly.pdbx_seq_one_letter_code
_entity_poly.pdbx_strand_id
1 'polypeptide(L)'
;MCCINLAEELNKRNLPQCFPVPVYKRERRLVFESLYDVCLGLTSDKNIVGNTLKTDNKNTFIITGANQGGKSTFLRSIGLAQIMMQSGMFVVAEYFCTDICGQIFTHYKCEEDSSMVSGKLDEELLRMRDIVDLLEQDDLVLFNESFSATNSREGADIIRGIVMALAESRVKIFFVTHCSEFACAFYQEFHPDTEYLCAERRDDGERTFRIEEGAPMDTSFGEDLYQAVFTSDELA
;
A
#
# COMPACT_ATOMS: atom_id res chain seq x y z
N MET A 1 25.02 -15.08 9.61
CA MET A 1 25.04 -14.22 10.81
C MET A 1 23.90 -13.20 10.82
N CYS A 2 23.69 -12.40 9.75
CA CYS A 2 22.72 -11.30 9.77
C CYS A 2 21.25 -11.69 10.02
N CYS A 3 20.73 -12.78 9.40
CA CYS A 3 19.35 -13.21 9.61
C CYS A 3 19.07 -13.66 11.06
N ILE A 4 20.06 -14.25 11.72
CA ILE A 4 19.94 -14.68 13.12
C ILE A 4 19.85 -13.45 14.03
N ASN A 5 20.72 -12.46 13.83
CA ASN A 5 20.67 -11.22 14.61
C ASN A 5 19.33 -10.50 14.44
N LEU A 6 18.79 -10.46 13.22
CA LEU A 6 17.46 -9.88 12.97
C LEU A 6 16.36 -10.65 13.72
N ALA A 7 16.37 -11.97 13.64
CA ALA A 7 15.38 -12.82 14.34
C ALA A 7 15.45 -12.62 15.87
N GLU A 8 16.66 -12.56 16.44
CA GLU A 8 16.86 -12.31 17.87
C GLU A 8 16.31 -10.95 18.29
N GLU A 9 16.53 -9.91 17.50
CA GLU A 9 16.03 -8.57 17.82
C GLU A 9 14.50 -8.49 17.73
N LEU A 10 13.90 -9.15 16.74
CA LEU A 10 12.44 -9.25 16.60
C LEU A 10 11.82 -10.07 17.74
N ASN A 11 12.50 -11.13 18.20
CA ASN A 11 12.06 -11.95 19.33
C ASN A 11 12.01 -11.16 20.64
N LYS A 12 13.01 -10.30 20.90
CA LYS A 12 12.99 -9.39 22.08
C LYS A 12 11.78 -8.46 22.07
N ARG A 13 11.24 -8.18 20.88
CA ARG A 13 10.09 -7.31 20.66
C ARG A 13 8.76 -8.06 20.55
N ASN A 14 8.77 -9.38 20.78
CA ASN A 14 7.61 -10.27 20.67
C ASN A 14 6.92 -10.21 19.30
N LEU A 15 7.69 -10.02 18.22
CA LEU A 15 7.16 -10.02 16.86
C LEU A 15 7.22 -11.42 16.24
N PRO A 16 6.09 -11.93 15.71
CA PRO A 16 6.03 -13.27 15.13
C PRO A 16 6.86 -13.34 13.86
N GLN A 17 7.40 -14.52 13.60
CA GLN A 17 8.19 -14.83 12.42
C GLN A 17 7.70 -16.15 11.84
N CYS A 18 7.53 -16.20 10.52
CA CYS A 18 7.23 -17.43 9.82
C CYS A 18 8.15 -17.59 8.60
N PHE A 19 8.40 -18.84 8.21
CA PHE A 19 8.98 -19.11 6.91
C PHE A 19 7.87 -19.01 5.85
N PRO A 20 8.00 -18.10 4.89
CA PRO A 20 6.95 -17.85 3.91
C PRO A 20 6.78 -19.02 2.93
N VAL A 21 5.58 -19.16 2.39
CA VAL A 21 5.21 -20.18 1.39
C VAL A 21 5.13 -19.51 0.01
N PRO A 22 6.20 -19.53 -0.81
CA PRO A 22 6.14 -19.00 -2.16
C PRO A 22 5.26 -19.90 -3.05
N VAL A 23 4.42 -19.29 -3.88
CA VAL A 23 3.72 -20.00 -4.96
C VAL A 23 4.20 -19.54 -6.33
N TYR A 24 3.93 -20.35 -7.35
CA TYR A 24 4.31 -20.00 -8.72
C TYR A 24 3.55 -18.75 -9.20
N LYS A 25 4.24 -17.92 -10.01
CA LYS A 25 3.76 -16.66 -10.62
C LYS A 25 2.31 -16.66 -11.13
N ARG A 26 1.79 -17.82 -11.57
CA ARG A 26 0.49 -17.95 -12.22
C ARG A 26 -0.68 -18.18 -11.26
N GLU A 27 -0.43 -18.49 -10.00
CA GLU A 27 -1.49 -18.86 -9.04
C GLU A 27 -2.20 -17.65 -8.41
N ARG A 28 -1.65 -16.43 -8.52
CA ARG A 28 -2.22 -15.18 -8.00
C ARG A 28 -2.81 -15.33 -6.60
N ARG A 29 -1.93 -15.67 -5.67
CA ARG A 29 -2.29 -15.87 -4.27
C ARG A 29 -1.65 -14.81 -3.41
N LEU A 30 -2.40 -14.29 -2.45
CA LEU A 30 -1.87 -13.42 -1.41
C LEU A 30 -2.61 -13.71 -0.11
N VAL A 31 -1.92 -14.39 0.80
CA VAL A 31 -2.46 -14.75 2.10
C VAL A 31 -1.43 -14.45 3.16
N PHE A 32 -1.79 -13.63 4.13
CA PHE A 32 -0.95 -13.38 5.29
C PHE A 32 -1.78 -13.13 6.54
N GLU A 33 -1.24 -13.54 7.68
CA GLU A 33 -1.85 -13.36 9.00
C GLU A 33 -0.89 -12.55 9.87
N SER A 34 -1.40 -11.46 10.43
CA SER A 34 -0.64 -10.57 11.31
C SER A 34 0.69 -10.13 10.70
N LEU A 35 0.69 -9.64 9.45
CA LEU A 35 1.87 -9.11 8.78
C LEU A 35 2.25 -7.73 9.35
N TYR A 36 3.50 -7.60 9.79
CA TYR A 36 4.06 -6.37 10.34
C TYR A 36 5.09 -5.74 9.40
N ASP A 37 5.21 -4.42 9.46
CA ASP A 37 6.33 -3.70 8.86
C ASP A 37 7.59 -3.89 9.71
N VAL A 38 8.55 -4.65 9.19
CA VAL A 38 9.79 -5.01 9.93
C VAL A 38 10.58 -3.76 10.36
N CYS A 39 10.67 -2.74 9.52
CA CYS A 39 11.38 -1.51 9.86
C CYS A 39 10.72 -0.79 11.03
N LEU A 40 9.40 -0.61 10.98
CA LEU A 40 8.63 -0.02 12.08
C LEU A 40 8.76 -0.86 13.35
N GLY A 41 8.69 -2.18 13.24
CA GLY A 41 8.84 -3.07 14.39
C GLY A 41 10.21 -3.02 15.07
N LEU A 42 11.27 -2.67 14.33
CA LEU A 42 12.61 -2.49 14.90
C LEU A 42 12.87 -1.10 15.49
N THR A 43 12.13 -0.09 15.03
CA THR A 43 12.39 1.33 15.34
C THR A 43 11.38 1.96 16.28
N SER A 44 10.19 1.37 16.41
CA SER A 44 9.11 1.87 17.25
C SER A 44 9.15 1.24 18.64
N ASP A 45 9.01 2.09 19.67
CA ASP A 45 8.73 1.64 21.05
C ASP A 45 7.23 1.50 21.34
N LYS A 46 6.38 1.87 20.37
CA LYS A 46 4.91 1.70 20.46
C LYS A 46 4.48 0.33 19.97
N ASN A 47 3.34 -0.12 20.46
CA ASN A 47 2.65 -1.30 19.94
C ASN A 47 2.34 -1.11 18.45
N ILE A 48 2.89 -1.98 17.61
CA ILE A 48 2.62 -2.01 16.18
C ILE A 48 1.45 -2.96 15.88
N VAL A 49 0.73 -2.68 14.81
CA VAL A 49 -0.46 -3.45 14.42
C VAL A 49 -0.14 -4.30 13.19
N GLY A 50 -0.39 -5.60 13.31
CA GLY A 50 -0.28 -6.56 12.21
C GLY A 50 -1.56 -6.57 11.39
N ASN A 51 -1.42 -6.74 10.08
CA ASN A 51 -2.54 -6.78 9.14
C ASN A 51 -2.74 -8.20 8.61
N THR A 52 -3.98 -8.56 8.29
CA THR A 52 -4.34 -9.88 7.77
C THR A 52 -5.13 -9.69 6.48
N LEU A 53 -4.80 -10.49 5.47
CA LEU A 53 -5.51 -10.49 4.19
C LEU A 53 -5.46 -11.89 3.60
N LYS A 54 -6.56 -12.30 2.97
CA LYS A 54 -6.64 -13.55 2.24
C LYS A 54 -7.36 -13.32 0.92
N THR A 55 -6.61 -13.32 -0.17
CA THR A 55 -7.16 -13.18 -1.51
C THR A 55 -6.53 -14.20 -2.46
N ASP A 56 -7.36 -14.67 -3.38
CA ASP A 56 -6.99 -15.56 -4.47
C ASP A 56 -7.50 -14.95 -5.79
N ASN A 57 -6.74 -15.12 -6.87
CA ASN A 57 -7.05 -14.61 -8.21
C ASN A 57 -7.21 -13.07 -8.28
N LYS A 58 -6.49 -12.33 -7.43
CA LYS A 58 -6.44 -10.86 -7.46
C LYS A 58 -5.06 -10.38 -7.90
N ASN A 59 -5.01 -9.38 -8.76
CA ASN A 59 -3.76 -8.73 -9.14
C ASN A 59 -3.74 -7.24 -8.80
N THR A 60 -4.88 -6.62 -8.54
CA THR A 60 -4.98 -5.18 -8.27
C THR A 60 -5.56 -4.96 -6.88
N PHE A 61 -4.87 -4.17 -6.07
CA PHE A 61 -5.28 -3.83 -4.71
C PHE A 61 -5.37 -2.32 -4.59
N ILE A 62 -6.58 -1.78 -4.43
CA ILE A 62 -6.81 -0.35 -4.26
C ILE A 62 -7.00 -0.06 -2.77
N ILE A 63 -6.15 0.78 -2.20
CA ILE A 63 -6.13 1.06 -0.76
C ILE A 63 -6.50 2.52 -0.51
N THR A 64 -7.60 2.73 0.21
CA THR A 64 -8.14 4.06 0.54
C THR A 64 -8.35 4.23 2.05
N GLY A 65 -8.92 5.36 2.46
CA GLY A 65 -9.24 5.66 3.86
C GLY A 65 -8.43 6.83 4.43
N ALA A 66 -8.63 7.13 5.71
CA ALA A 66 -8.12 8.36 6.34
C ALA A 66 -6.59 8.50 6.28
N ASN A 67 -6.13 9.75 6.20
CA ASN A 67 -4.71 10.10 6.33
C ASN A 67 -4.12 9.53 7.63
N GLN A 68 -2.86 9.10 7.57
CA GLN A 68 -2.13 8.48 8.69
C GLN A 68 -2.86 7.27 9.35
N GLY A 69 -3.73 6.57 8.60
CA GLY A 69 -4.32 5.28 8.99
C GLY A 69 -3.42 4.07 8.74
N GLY A 70 -2.12 4.26 8.50
CA GLY A 70 -1.17 3.15 8.31
C GLY A 70 -1.03 2.60 6.88
N LYS A 71 -1.71 3.17 5.88
CA LYS A 71 -1.68 2.69 4.48
C LYS A 71 -0.28 2.57 3.87
N SER A 72 0.56 3.60 4.01
CA SER A 72 1.92 3.57 3.46
C SER A 72 2.83 2.58 4.21
N THR A 73 2.58 2.37 5.51
CA THR A 73 3.25 1.33 6.32
C THR A 73 2.83 -0.06 5.89
N PHE A 74 1.54 -0.27 5.63
CA PHE A 74 1.02 -1.51 5.07
C PHE A 74 1.61 -1.80 3.69
N LEU A 75 1.65 -0.80 2.80
CA LEU A 75 2.27 -0.95 1.48
C LEU A 75 3.74 -1.37 1.58
N ARG A 76 4.48 -0.76 2.52
CA ARG A 76 5.88 -1.10 2.78
C ARG A 76 6.04 -2.50 3.37
N SER A 77 5.15 -2.94 4.27
CA SER A 77 5.22 -4.30 4.84
C SER A 77 5.07 -5.38 3.78
N ILE A 78 4.17 -5.19 2.79
CA ILE A 78 4.01 -6.09 1.64
C ILE A 78 5.31 -6.17 0.82
N GLY A 79 5.88 -5.02 0.44
CA GLY A 79 7.12 -4.98 -0.34
C GLY A 79 8.31 -5.61 0.39
N LEU A 80 8.48 -5.31 1.67
CA LEU A 80 9.53 -5.90 2.49
C LEU A 80 9.35 -7.40 2.65
N ALA A 81 8.14 -7.88 2.91
CA ALA A 81 7.86 -9.32 3.00
C ALA A 81 8.15 -10.06 1.70
N GLN A 82 7.82 -9.47 0.54
CA GLN A 82 8.16 -10.02 -0.77
C GLN A 82 9.67 -10.17 -0.95
N ILE A 83 10.43 -9.12 -0.64
CA ILE A 83 11.90 -9.11 -0.74
C ILE A 83 12.50 -10.15 0.20
N MET A 84 12.07 -10.19 1.46
CA MET A 84 12.54 -11.14 2.47
C MET A 84 12.27 -12.57 2.03
N MET A 85 11.05 -12.88 1.57
CA MET A 85 10.69 -14.20 1.05
C MET A 85 11.58 -14.61 -0.13
N GLN A 86 11.71 -13.76 -1.16
CA GLN A 86 12.52 -14.09 -2.34
C GLN A 86 14.03 -14.10 -2.07
N SER A 87 14.47 -13.57 -0.93
CA SER A 87 15.84 -13.68 -0.42
C SER A 87 16.07 -14.95 0.42
N GLY A 88 15.05 -15.80 0.59
CA GLY A 88 15.12 -17.00 1.42
C GLY A 88 15.11 -16.72 2.93
N MET A 89 14.58 -15.57 3.35
CA MET A 89 14.45 -15.18 4.75
C MET A 89 13.06 -15.53 5.30
N PHE A 90 12.94 -15.61 6.62
CA PHE A 90 11.64 -15.53 7.28
C PHE A 90 11.02 -14.14 7.06
N VAL A 91 9.72 -14.01 7.32
CA VAL A 91 9.01 -12.73 7.30
C VAL A 91 8.37 -12.46 8.66
N VAL A 92 8.06 -11.19 8.95
CA VAL A 92 7.48 -10.77 10.24
C VAL A 92 5.96 -10.88 10.19
N ALA A 93 5.48 -12.12 10.27
CA ALA A 93 4.06 -12.48 10.24
C ALA A 93 3.83 -13.81 10.96
N GLU A 94 2.59 -14.11 11.32
CA GLU A 94 2.20 -15.46 11.78
C GLU A 94 2.11 -16.45 10.62
N TYR A 95 1.65 -15.97 9.46
CA TYR A 95 1.64 -16.72 8.20
C TYR A 95 1.84 -15.79 7.01
N PHE A 96 2.52 -16.27 5.96
CA PHE A 96 2.69 -15.51 4.72
C PHE A 96 2.84 -16.45 3.52
N CYS A 97 2.05 -16.21 2.49
CA CYS A 97 2.01 -16.97 1.25
C CYS A 97 1.68 -16.02 0.10
N THR A 98 2.56 -15.93 -0.89
CA THR A 98 2.33 -15.07 -2.06
C THR A 98 3.02 -15.63 -3.30
N ASP A 99 2.55 -15.23 -4.46
CA ASP A 99 3.25 -15.48 -5.73
C ASP A 99 4.61 -14.78 -5.76
N ILE A 100 5.61 -15.46 -6.32
CA ILE A 100 6.91 -14.87 -6.67
C ILE A 100 6.67 -13.81 -7.75
N CYS A 101 7.28 -12.63 -7.63
CA CYS A 101 7.28 -11.61 -8.67
C CYS A 101 8.64 -11.55 -9.38
N GLY A 102 8.69 -11.01 -10.60
CA GLY A 102 9.95 -10.79 -11.30
C GLY A 102 10.76 -9.68 -10.64
N GLN A 103 10.24 -8.46 -10.74
CA GLN A 103 10.80 -7.24 -10.19
C GLN A 103 9.79 -6.54 -9.28
N ILE A 104 10.29 -5.68 -8.40
CA ILE A 104 9.48 -4.83 -7.53
C ILE A 104 9.79 -3.38 -7.87
N PHE A 105 8.77 -2.64 -8.28
CA PHE A 105 8.85 -1.22 -8.55
C PHE A 105 8.05 -0.42 -7.53
N THR A 106 8.48 0.82 -7.31
CA THR A 106 7.80 1.74 -6.40
C THR A 106 7.60 3.07 -7.09
N HIS A 107 6.40 3.62 -7.00
CA HIS A 107 6.12 4.99 -7.45
C HIS A 107 5.45 5.75 -6.30
N TYR A 108 6.22 6.62 -5.66
CA TYR A 108 5.79 7.37 -4.48
C TYR A 108 5.67 8.84 -4.85
N LYS A 109 4.71 9.53 -4.22
CA LYS A 109 4.59 10.99 -4.28
C LYS A 109 5.95 11.63 -3.96
N CYS A 110 6.41 12.52 -4.83
CA CYS A 110 7.63 13.30 -4.56
C CYS A 110 7.34 14.35 -3.49
N GLU A 111 8.30 14.55 -2.57
CA GLU A 111 8.33 15.74 -1.73
C GLU A 111 8.61 16.97 -2.60
N GLU A 112 8.18 18.15 -2.15
CA GLU A 112 8.29 19.37 -2.95
C GLU A 112 9.76 19.74 -3.15
N ASP A 113 10.26 19.57 -4.38
CA ASP A 113 11.60 20.02 -4.73
C ASP A 113 11.53 21.44 -5.30
N SER A 114 12.13 22.39 -4.59
CA SER A 114 12.15 23.80 -4.97
C SER A 114 12.95 24.09 -6.26
N SER A 115 13.63 23.08 -6.81
CA SER A 115 14.42 23.15 -8.04
C SER A 115 13.71 22.63 -9.30
N MET A 116 12.40 22.39 -9.25
CA MET A 116 11.62 21.84 -10.37
C MET A 116 11.83 22.63 -11.67
N VAL A 117 12.26 21.91 -12.72
CA VAL A 117 12.48 22.45 -14.07
C VAL A 117 11.21 22.34 -14.93
N SER A 118 10.29 21.43 -14.57
CA SER A 118 9.00 21.19 -15.23
C SER A 118 7.84 21.13 -14.21
N GLY A 119 6.60 20.95 -14.68
CA GLY A 119 5.44 20.71 -13.81
C GLY A 119 5.51 19.35 -13.09
N LYS A 120 4.98 19.30 -11.85
CA LYS A 120 4.96 18.09 -10.99
C LYS A 120 4.39 16.85 -11.69
N LEU A 121 3.29 17.03 -12.42
CA LEU A 121 2.63 15.94 -13.14
C LEU A 121 3.51 15.37 -14.26
N ASP A 122 4.19 16.24 -15.01
CA ASP A 122 5.07 15.82 -16.10
C ASP A 122 6.23 14.98 -15.58
N GLU A 123 6.82 15.36 -14.45
CA GLU A 123 7.89 14.59 -13.81
C GLU A 123 7.38 13.23 -13.30
N GLU A 124 6.21 13.17 -12.67
CA GLU A 124 5.60 11.89 -12.26
C GLU A 124 5.32 10.99 -13.47
N LEU A 125 4.80 11.54 -14.58
CA LEU A 125 4.54 10.78 -15.80
C LEU A 125 5.83 10.27 -16.46
N LEU A 126 6.91 11.08 -16.46
CA LEU A 126 8.21 10.65 -16.99
C LEU A 126 8.78 9.49 -16.17
N ARG A 127 8.76 9.56 -14.83
CA ARG A 127 9.19 8.44 -13.98
C ARG A 127 8.32 7.20 -14.20
N MET A 128 7.02 7.40 -14.36
CA MET A 128 6.11 6.28 -14.63
C MET A 128 6.42 5.63 -15.97
N ARG A 129 6.72 6.41 -17.02
CA ARG A 129 7.19 5.87 -18.30
C ARG A 129 8.46 5.04 -18.12
N ASP A 130 9.44 5.54 -17.39
CA ASP A 130 10.70 4.83 -17.16
C ASP A 130 10.49 3.50 -16.42
N ILE A 131 9.48 3.41 -15.52
CA ILE A 131 9.06 2.15 -14.91
C ILE A 131 8.39 1.24 -15.93
N VAL A 132 7.44 1.76 -16.72
CA VAL A 132 6.67 0.99 -17.72
C VAL A 132 7.58 0.36 -18.77
N ASP A 133 8.63 1.05 -19.20
CA ASP A 133 9.60 0.54 -20.17
C ASP A 133 10.37 -0.69 -19.67
N LEU A 134 10.37 -0.96 -18.35
CA LEU A 134 11.05 -2.08 -17.71
C LEU A 134 10.10 -3.16 -17.18
N LEU A 135 8.80 -2.91 -17.19
CA LEU A 135 7.82 -3.81 -16.59
C LEU A 135 7.62 -5.08 -17.42
N GLU A 136 7.69 -6.22 -16.74
CA GLU A 136 7.34 -7.51 -17.30
C GLU A 136 6.08 -8.10 -16.63
N GLN A 137 5.56 -9.15 -17.26
CA GLN A 137 4.47 -9.92 -16.70
C GLN A 137 4.83 -10.48 -15.31
N ASP A 138 3.87 -10.42 -14.38
CA ASP A 138 4.03 -10.91 -13.00
C ASP A 138 5.04 -10.10 -12.15
N ASP A 139 5.40 -8.88 -12.57
CA ASP A 139 6.08 -7.91 -11.70
C ASP A 139 5.12 -7.30 -10.67
N LEU A 140 5.68 -6.71 -9.61
CA LEU A 140 4.96 -6.04 -8.53
C LEU A 140 5.23 -4.53 -8.57
N VAL A 141 4.18 -3.72 -8.54
CA VAL A 141 4.30 -2.25 -8.44
C VAL A 141 3.54 -1.73 -7.22
N LEU A 142 4.24 -0.94 -6.41
CA LEU A 142 3.73 -0.32 -5.20
C LEU A 142 3.59 1.19 -5.42
N PHE A 143 2.35 1.67 -5.52
CA PHE A 143 2.03 3.09 -5.67
C PHE A 143 1.62 3.68 -4.32
N ASN A 144 2.24 4.80 -3.95
CA ASN A 144 1.89 5.55 -2.75
C ASN A 144 1.58 7.01 -3.10
N GLU A 145 0.30 7.35 -3.14
CA GLU A 145 -0.21 8.71 -3.41
C GLU A 145 0.28 9.32 -4.73
N SER A 146 0.51 8.46 -5.73
CA SER A 146 0.95 8.85 -7.07
C SER A 146 -0.11 9.69 -7.77
N PHE A 147 0.32 10.72 -8.52
CA PHE A 147 -0.57 11.59 -9.30
C PHE A 147 -1.58 12.39 -8.46
N SER A 148 -1.29 12.59 -7.17
CA SER A 148 -2.13 13.34 -6.24
C SER A 148 -2.02 14.87 -6.37
N ALA A 149 -1.13 15.38 -7.23
CA ALA A 149 -0.85 16.81 -7.37
C ALA A 149 -1.72 17.52 -8.44
N THR A 150 -2.59 16.78 -9.15
CA THR A 150 -3.37 17.27 -10.30
C THR A 150 -4.82 17.54 -9.92
N ASN A 151 -5.54 18.32 -10.74
CA ASN A 151 -7.00 18.47 -10.65
C ASN A 151 -7.66 17.10 -10.55
N SER A 152 -8.60 16.93 -9.61
CA SER A 152 -9.05 15.61 -9.15
C SER A 152 -9.65 14.75 -10.27
N ARG A 153 -10.30 15.36 -11.26
CA ARG A 153 -10.87 14.63 -12.41
C ARG A 153 -9.82 14.15 -13.42
N GLU A 154 -8.92 15.03 -13.84
CA GLU A 154 -7.86 14.67 -14.79
C GLU A 154 -6.88 13.68 -14.17
N GLY A 155 -6.54 13.87 -12.89
CA GLY A 155 -5.76 12.91 -12.12
C GLY A 155 -6.44 11.54 -12.03
N ALA A 156 -7.75 11.49 -11.80
CA ALA A 156 -8.49 10.24 -11.75
C ALA A 156 -8.46 9.47 -13.07
N ASP A 157 -8.63 10.15 -14.20
CA ASP A 157 -8.59 9.53 -15.53
C ASP A 157 -7.20 8.97 -15.87
N ILE A 158 -6.13 9.69 -15.49
CA ILE A 158 -4.74 9.24 -15.65
C ILE A 158 -4.48 7.99 -14.80
N ILE A 159 -4.83 8.03 -13.51
CA ILE A 159 -4.64 6.90 -12.59
C ILE A 159 -5.37 5.68 -13.13
N ARG A 160 -6.63 5.85 -13.55
CA ARG A 160 -7.45 4.78 -14.12
C ARG A 160 -6.80 4.15 -15.34
N GLY A 161 -6.35 4.95 -16.31
CA GLY A 161 -5.68 4.43 -17.51
C GLY A 161 -4.42 3.62 -17.18
N ILE A 162 -3.61 4.10 -16.23
CA ILE A 162 -2.40 3.40 -15.78
C ILE A 162 -2.75 2.08 -15.09
N VAL A 163 -3.66 2.10 -14.11
CA VAL A 163 -4.05 0.91 -13.35
C VAL A 163 -4.65 -0.16 -14.27
N MET A 164 -5.53 0.23 -15.20
CA MET A 164 -6.10 -0.69 -16.19
C MET A 164 -5.02 -1.33 -17.07
N ALA A 165 -4.14 -0.53 -17.66
CA ALA A 165 -3.09 -1.04 -18.55
C ALA A 165 -2.15 -2.02 -17.84
N LEU A 166 -1.79 -1.72 -16.59
CA LEU A 166 -0.95 -2.60 -15.77
C LEU A 166 -1.68 -3.89 -15.38
N ALA A 167 -2.96 -3.79 -14.99
CA ALA A 167 -3.77 -4.94 -14.61
C ALA A 167 -3.96 -5.90 -15.81
N GLU A 168 -4.26 -5.37 -17.00
CA GLU A 168 -4.37 -6.11 -18.26
C GLU A 168 -3.05 -6.77 -18.66
N SER A 169 -1.92 -6.11 -18.37
CA SER A 169 -0.56 -6.66 -18.57
C SER A 169 -0.17 -7.70 -17.51
N ARG A 170 -1.09 -8.06 -16.61
CA ARG A 170 -0.87 -8.99 -15.50
C ARG A 170 0.28 -8.54 -14.58
N VAL A 171 0.42 -7.24 -14.34
CA VAL A 171 1.25 -6.72 -13.27
C VAL A 171 0.45 -6.78 -11.96
N LYS A 172 1.11 -7.13 -10.84
CA LYS A 172 0.51 -7.08 -9.50
C LYS A 172 0.66 -5.65 -8.96
N ILE A 173 -0.43 -5.04 -8.54
CA ILE A 173 -0.49 -3.61 -8.22
C ILE A 173 -1.03 -3.44 -6.81
N PHE A 174 -0.34 -2.67 -5.98
CA PHE A 174 -0.93 -2.08 -4.78
C PHE A 174 -0.95 -0.57 -4.93
N PHE A 175 -2.12 0.03 -4.89
CA PHE A 175 -2.33 1.44 -5.16
C PHE A 175 -2.95 2.14 -3.96
N VAL A 176 -2.12 2.81 -3.16
CA VAL A 176 -2.59 3.69 -2.07
C VAL A 176 -2.93 5.05 -2.66
N THR A 177 -4.19 5.48 -2.47
CA THR A 177 -4.68 6.76 -3.03
C THR A 177 -5.62 7.50 -2.08
N HIS A 178 -5.66 8.82 -2.26
CA HIS A 178 -6.66 9.71 -1.67
C HIS A 178 -7.64 10.28 -2.71
N CYS A 179 -7.48 9.92 -3.98
CA CYS A 179 -8.41 10.34 -5.02
C CYS A 179 -9.68 9.49 -4.94
N SER A 180 -10.70 10.01 -4.24
CA SER A 180 -11.99 9.32 -4.10
C SER A 180 -12.68 9.21 -5.45
N GLU A 181 -12.53 10.20 -6.34
CA GLU A 181 -13.11 10.16 -7.68
C GLU A 181 -12.61 8.95 -8.48
N PHE A 182 -11.30 8.67 -8.46
CA PHE A 182 -10.74 7.46 -9.07
C PHE A 182 -11.27 6.20 -8.38
N ALA A 183 -11.12 6.10 -7.06
CA ALA A 183 -11.42 4.87 -6.36
C ALA A 183 -12.90 4.48 -6.48
N CYS A 184 -13.81 5.45 -6.31
CA CYS A 184 -15.26 5.25 -6.45
C CYS A 184 -15.66 4.92 -7.89
N ALA A 185 -15.13 5.63 -8.89
CA ALA A 185 -15.41 5.33 -10.29
C ALA A 185 -14.91 3.93 -10.68
N PHE A 186 -13.68 3.59 -10.30
CA PHE A 186 -13.08 2.28 -10.58
C PHE A 186 -13.84 1.14 -9.88
N TYR A 187 -14.36 1.38 -8.67
CA TYR A 187 -15.22 0.42 -7.96
C TYR A 187 -16.54 0.16 -8.70
N GLN A 188 -17.15 1.20 -9.30
CA GLN A 188 -18.40 1.07 -10.05
C GLN A 188 -18.26 0.32 -11.38
N GLU A 189 -17.06 0.28 -11.96
CA GLU A 189 -16.79 -0.45 -13.21
C GLU A 189 -16.75 -1.97 -13.05
N PHE A 190 -16.73 -2.48 -11.81
CA PHE A 190 -16.72 -3.90 -11.46
C PHE A 190 -15.57 -4.68 -12.10
N HIS A 191 -14.38 -4.56 -11.52
CA HIS A 191 -13.19 -5.33 -11.90
C HIS A 191 -13.02 -6.56 -11.00
N PRO A 192 -13.29 -7.79 -11.49
CA PRO A 192 -13.29 -9.00 -10.64
C PRO A 192 -11.90 -9.36 -10.08
N ASP A 193 -10.83 -8.94 -10.75
CA ASP A 193 -9.44 -9.20 -10.35
C ASP A 193 -8.89 -8.11 -9.39
N THR A 194 -9.75 -7.17 -9.00
CA THR A 194 -9.44 -6.09 -8.07
C THR A 194 -9.97 -6.38 -6.67
N GLU A 195 -9.17 -6.04 -5.67
CA GLU A 195 -9.50 -6.02 -4.26
C GLU A 195 -9.51 -4.58 -3.75
N TYR A 196 -10.50 -4.23 -2.93
CA TYR A 196 -10.63 -2.89 -2.36
C TYR A 196 -10.42 -2.95 -0.86
N LEU A 197 -9.48 -2.15 -0.37
CA LEU A 197 -9.07 -2.12 1.02
C LEU A 197 -9.21 -0.71 1.58
N CYS A 198 -9.60 -0.63 2.84
CA CYS A 198 -9.81 0.61 3.57
C CYS A 198 -9.06 0.58 4.90
N ALA A 199 -8.39 1.68 5.21
CA ALA A 199 -7.86 1.90 6.56
C ALA A 199 -9.04 2.11 7.53
N GLU A 200 -9.17 1.22 8.50
CA GLU A 200 -10.23 1.25 9.50
C GLU A 200 -10.10 2.50 10.38
N ARG A 201 -11.24 3.15 10.61
CA ARG A 201 -11.41 4.25 11.53
C ARG A 201 -12.67 3.99 12.35
N ARG A 202 -12.55 4.07 13.66
CA ARG A 202 -13.69 3.93 14.58
C ARG A 202 -14.55 5.18 14.57
N ASP A 203 -15.79 5.04 15.03
CA ASP A 203 -16.76 6.14 15.09
C ASP A 203 -16.30 7.30 15.98
N ASP A 204 -15.42 7.03 16.96
CA ASP A 204 -14.79 8.05 17.83
C ASP A 204 -13.61 8.78 17.17
N GLY A 205 -13.28 8.42 15.92
CA GLY A 205 -12.17 8.96 15.16
C GLY A 205 -10.82 8.27 15.40
N GLU A 206 -10.75 7.28 16.31
CA GLU A 206 -9.53 6.51 16.58
C GLU A 206 -9.10 5.72 15.34
N ARG A 207 -7.80 5.74 15.06
CA ARG A 207 -7.18 4.98 13.96
C ARG A 207 -6.64 3.69 14.52
N THR A 208 -7.17 2.56 14.05
CA THR A 208 -6.73 1.23 14.50
C THR A 208 -5.49 0.75 13.76
N PHE A 209 -5.12 1.42 12.67
CA PHE A 209 -4.04 1.03 11.73
C PHE A 209 -4.27 -0.34 11.05
N ARG A 210 -5.48 -0.88 11.14
CA ARG A 210 -5.89 -2.06 10.39
C ARG A 210 -6.37 -1.66 9.00
N ILE A 211 -5.99 -2.45 8.02
CA ILE A 211 -6.43 -2.37 6.64
C ILE A 211 -7.38 -3.54 6.42
N GLU A 212 -8.65 -3.24 6.15
CA GLU A 212 -9.71 -4.24 5.97
C GLU A 212 -10.33 -4.17 4.58
N GLU A 213 -10.97 -5.25 4.15
CA GLU A 213 -11.77 -5.25 2.93
C GLU A 213 -12.91 -4.24 3.05
N GLY A 214 -13.03 -3.35 2.06
CA GLY A 214 -14.03 -2.30 2.12
C GLY A 214 -14.13 -1.50 0.83
N ALA A 215 -15.35 -1.08 0.51
CA ALA A 215 -15.59 -0.15 -0.58
C ALA A 215 -14.92 1.20 -0.27
N PRO A 216 -14.43 1.92 -1.30
CA PRO A 216 -13.89 3.25 -1.11
C PRO A 216 -14.98 4.19 -0.56
N MET A 217 -14.61 4.99 0.44
CA MET A 217 -15.52 5.98 1.04
C MET A 217 -15.26 7.36 0.42
N ASP A 218 -16.34 8.10 0.15
CA ASP A 218 -16.28 9.44 -0.45
C ASP A 218 -16.00 10.57 0.57
N THR A 219 -15.55 10.23 1.76
CA THR A 219 -15.38 11.19 2.85
C THR A 219 -13.97 11.76 2.83
N SER A 220 -13.83 12.98 2.28
CA SER A 220 -12.66 13.81 2.51
C SER A 220 -12.63 14.20 4.00
N PHE A 221 -11.83 13.48 4.81
CA PHE A 221 -11.75 13.70 6.26
C PHE A 221 -11.00 15.00 6.66
N GLY A 222 -10.91 15.97 5.75
CA GLY A 222 -10.32 17.27 6.01
C GLY A 222 -11.13 18.09 7.02
N GLU A 223 -12.46 17.97 7.01
CA GLU A 223 -13.34 18.67 7.95
C GLU A 223 -13.18 18.15 9.39
N ASP A 224 -13.07 16.83 9.58
CA ASP A 224 -12.84 16.25 10.91
C ASP A 224 -11.48 16.65 11.50
N LEU A 225 -10.44 16.70 10.66
CA LEU A 225 -9.11 17.15 11.07
C LEU A 225 -9.14 18.66 11.39
N TYR A 226 -9.87 19.45 10.60
CA TYR A 226 -10.09 20.85 10.87
C TYR A 226 -10.80 21.06 12.21
N GLN A 227 -11.86 20.32 12.51
CA GLN A 227 -12.53 20.42 13.82
C GLN A 227 -11.63 19.96 14.97
N ALA A 228 -10.88 18.86 14.81
CA ALA A 228 -9.96 18.40 15.84
C ALA A 228 -8.86 19.42 16.18
N VAL A 229 -8.38 20.18 15.18
CA VAL A 229 -7.31 21.18 15.35
C VAL A 229 -7.84 22.53 15.81
N PHE A 230 -8.99 22.97 15.31
CA PHE A 230 -9.50 24.33 15.55
C PHE A 230 -10.61 24.41 16.60
N THR A 231 -11.15 23.28 17.06
CA THR A 231 -12.19 23.25 18.11
C THR A 231 -11.65 22.73 19.45
N SER A 232 -10.37 22.36 19.54
CA SER A 232 -9.71 21.93 20.78
C SER A 232 -9.12 23.07 21.64
N ASP A 233 -9.29 24.33 21.21
CA ASP A 233 -8.79 25.55 21.89
C ASP A 233 -9.91 26.43 22.49
N GLU A 234 -11.05 25.86 22.89
CA GLU A 234 -12.02 26.55 23.75
C GLU A 234 -12.41 25.66 24.93
N LEU A 235 -11.62 25.72 26.00
CA LEU A 235 -12.04 25.55 27.41
C LEU A 235 -10.86 25.89 28.33
N ALA A 236 -10.65 27.20 28.51
CA ALA A 236 -9.94 27.77 29.67
C ALA A 236 -10.81 28.87 30.27
#